data_AF-A0A075B3L6-F1
#
_entry.id   AF-A0A075B3L6-F1
#
_cell.length_a   1.000
_cell.length_b   1.000
_cell.length_c   1.000
_cell.angle_alpha   90.00
_cell.angle_beta   90.00
_cell.angle_gamma   90.00
#
_symmetry.space_group_name_H-M   'P 1'
#
loop_
_entity.id
_entity.type
_entity.pdbx_description
1 polymer ?
#
loop_
_entity_poly.entity_id
_entity_poly.type
_entity_poly.pdbx_seq_one_letter_code
_entity_poly.pdbx_strand_id
1 'polypeptide(L)'
;MLEEQVKTLKGSVIMMKEDATHIITTNPLERHRNAKVVSFRWIEDSISVEMLLDTTGINNNLLAPKRDILKGCFLFSNHWDNFKDKRVVQESIESQGGQIVYDFDSSTHVLCDSRLDTNYERALQSGKTVVSTFWIFDVLRDGVKHDPKMHIHMYPKRGEIIPNADKLIISISNYTGMARERIKFMINEMGATYTGTFSPENTHLVCNE
;
A
#
# COMPACT_ATOMS: atom_id res chain seq x y z
N MET A 1 2.88 31.41 27.00
CA MET A 1 3.83 30.46 27.60
C MET A 1 3.17 29.09 27.55
N LEU A 2 3.18 28.48 26.37
CA LEU A 2 2.70 27.12 26.10
C LEU A 2 3.84 26.49 25.32
N GLU A 3 4.48 25.51 25.96
CA GLU A 3 5.74 24.93 25.53
C GLU A 3 5.54 24.10 24.26
N GLU A 4 6.14 24.57 23.17
CA GLU A 4 6.32 23.85 21.92
C GLU A 4 7.11 22.56 22.15
N GLN A 5 6.41 21.43 22.29
CA GLN A 5 7.08 20.13 22.29
C GLN A 5 7.34 19.67 20.85
N VAL A 6 8.50 20.09 20.35
CA VAL A 6 9.17 19.56 19.17
C VAL A 6 9.24 18.04 19.26
N LYS A 7 8.55 17.32 18.35
CA LYS A 7 8.77 15.89 18.18
C LYS A 7 9.05 15.51 16.73
N THR A 8 10.07 14.67 16.63
CA THR A 8 10.78 14.34 15.43
C THR A 8 10.19 13.06 14.83
N LEU A 9 9.47 13.18 13.72
CA LEU A 9 9.18 12.05 12.84
C LEU A 9 10.26 12.08 11.75
N LYS A 10 11.17 11.09 11.76
CA LYS A 10 12.27 10.94 10.78
C LYS A 10 13.14 12.19 10.52
N GLY A 11 13.42 12.98 11.55
CA GLY A 11 14.29 14.16 11.46
C GLY A 11 13.59 15.46 11.06
N SER A 12 12.29 15.44 10.77
CA SER A 12 11.50 16.66 10.50
C SER A 12 10.61 16.98 11.69
N VAL A 13 10.74 18.20 12.20
CA VAL A 13 9.86 18.74 13.25
C VAL A 13 8.57 19.19 12.59
N ILE A 14 7.49 18.45 12.81
CA ILE A 14 6.16 18.84 12.33
C ILE A 14 5.39 19.39 13.54
N MET A 15 5.06 20.67 13.49
CA MET A 15 4.18 21.32 14.47
C MET A 15 2.80 20.65 14.39
N MET A 16 2.37 20.03 15.49
CA MET A 16 1.07 19.36 15.59
C MET A 16 0.23 20.09 16.66
N LYS A 17 -1.03 20.38 16.36
CA LYS A 17 -1.98 20.89 17.36
C LYS A 17 -2.16 19.85 18.48
N GLU A 18 -2.28 20.30 19.73
CA GLU A 18 -2.40 19.44 20.92
C GLU A 18 -3.62 18.49 20.87
N ASP A 19 -4.68 18.86 20.17
CA ASP A 19 -5.94 18.11 20.07
C ASP A 19 -6.03 17.19 18.85
N ALA A 20 -4.98 17.11 18.04
CA ALA A 20 -5.02 16.33 16.82
C ALA A 20 -5.12 14.82 17.11
N THR A 21 -6.22 14.21 16.67
CA THR A 21 -6.57 12.81 16.98
C THR A 21 -5.93 11.78 16.05
N HIS A 22 -5.50 12.21 14.86
CA HIS A 22 -4.90 11.34 13.83
C HIS A 22 -3.65 11.99 13.20
N ILE A 23 -2.63 11.18 12.93
CA ILE A 23 -1.42 11.56 12.17
C ILE A 23 -1.45 10.79 10.87
N ILE A 24 -1.50 11.50 9.74
CA ILE A 24 -1.45 10.88 8.42
C ILE A 24 0.02 10.85 7.96
N THR A 25 0.54 9.66 7.70
CA THR A 25 1.94 9.43 7.33
C THR A 25 2.05 8.41 6.20
N THR A 26 3.15 8.44 5.44
CA THR A 26 3.48 7.41 4.45
C THR A 26 3.96 6.10 5.11
N ASN A 27 4.23 6.13 6.42
CA ASN A 27 4.62 4.98 7.22
C ASN A 27 3.63 4.79 8.38
N PRO A 28 2.43 4.21 8.13
CA PRO A 28 1.40 4.03 9.16
C PRO A 28 1.84 3.12 10.32
N LEU A 29 3.03 2.52 10.21
CA LEU A 29 3.59 1.66 11.24
C LEU A 29 4.25 2.46 12.38
N GLU A 30 4.49 3.75 12.20
CA GLU A 30 4.98 4.64 13.27
C GLU A 30 3.97 4.71 14.43
N ARG A 31 4.48 4.77 15.66
CA ARG A 31 3.63 4.84 16.86
C ARG A 31 3.67 6.25 17.41
N HIS A 32 2.51 6.82 17.71
CA HIS A 32 2.38 8.08 18.42
C HIS A 32 1.52 7.89 19.67
N ARG A 33 1.91 8.56 20.76
CA ARG A 33 1.32 8.32 22.09
C ARG A 33 -0.10 8.85 22.20
N ASN A 34 -0.38 9.98 21.57
CA ASN A 34 -1.61 10.75 21.78
C ASN A 34 -2.50 10.85 20.53
N ALA A 35 -2.03 10.31 19.40
CA ALA A 35 -2.72 10.42 18.13
C ALA A 35 -2.58 9.11 17.37
N LYS A 36 -3.63 8.78 16.63
CA LYS A 36 -3.73 7.57 15.84
C LYS A 36 -2.92 7.74 14.56
N VAL A 37 -1.90 6.93 14.36
CA VAL A 37 -1.06 7.00 13.16
C VAL A 37 -1.72 6.18 12.05
N VAL A 38 -2.10 6.85 10.97
CA VAL A 38 -2.81 6.28 9.83
C VAL A 38 -2.09 6.64 8.54
N SER A 39 -2.34 5.90 7.45
CA SER A 39 -1.85 6.29 6.13
C SER A 39 -2.83 7.20 5.41
N PHE A 40 -2.40 7.83 4.32
CA PHE A 40 -3.32 8.60 3.47
C PHE A 40 -4.50 7.77 2.96
N ARG A 41 -4.39 6.43 2.92
CA ARG A 41 -5.51 5.53 2.59
C ARG A 41 -6.69 5.63 3.55
N TRP A 42 -6.45 5.95 4.82
CA TRP A 42 -7.55 6.18 5.77
C TRP A 42 -8.52 7.26 5.28
N ILE A 43 -7.98 8.28 4.59
CA ILE A 43 -8.80 9.32 3.95
C ILE A 43 -9.52 8.75 2.73
N GLU A 44 -8.83 8.02 1.85
CA GLU A 44 -9.43 7.38 0.66
C GLU A 44 -10.62 6.50 1.04
N ASP A 45 -10.38 5.60 1.98
CA ASP A 45 -11.35 4.61 2.41
C ASP A 45 -12.52 5.31 3.14
N SER A 46 -12.26 6.34 3.97
CA SER A 46 -13.32 7.10 4.64
C SER A 46 -14.21 7.89 3.67
N ILE A 47 -13.64 8.44 2.59
CA ILE A 47 -14.40 9.09 1.53
C ILE A 47 -15.23 8.06 0.78
N SER A 48 -14.63 6.92 0.41
CA SER A 48 -15.29 5.88 -0.38
C SER A 48 -16.50 5.26 0.32
N VAL A 49 -16.53 5.25 1.65
CA VAL A 49 -17.64 4.70 2.44
C VAL A 49 -18.52 5.79 3.07
N GLU A 50 -18.29 7.06 2.73
CA GLU A 50 -18.98 8.22 3.27
C GLU A 50 -19.02 8.27 4.82
N MET A 51 -18.00 7.73 5.47
CA MET A 51 -17.90 7.62 6.93
C MET A 51 -16.44 7.60 7.38
N LEU A 52 -16.12 8.30 8.47
CA LEU A 52 -14.79 8.25 9.07
C LEU A 52 -14.48 6.86 9.63
N LEU A 53 -13.44 6.22 9.11
CA LEU A 53 -13.02 4.88 9.49
C LEU A 53 -12.19 4.89 10.78
N ASP A 54 -11.97 3.71 11.37
CA ASP A 54 -11.07 3.59 12.51
C ASP A 54 -9.58 3.64 12.08
N THR A 55 -8.65 3.46 13.02
CA THR A 55 -7.20 3.59 12.79
C THR A 55 -6.61 2.67 11.74
N THR A 56 -7.31 1.62 11.37
CA THR A 56 -6.84 0.65 10.38
C THR A 56 -7.22 1.04 8.95
N GLY A 57 -8.10 2.05 8.78
CA GLY A 57 -8.74 2.32 7.49
C GLY A 57 -9.78 1.26 7.13
N ILE A 58 -10.21 0.46 8.11
CA ILE A 58 -11.21 -0.58 7.93
C ILE A 58 -12.52 -0.09 8.54
N ASN A 59 -13.59 -0.18 7.77
CA ASN A 59 -14.92 -0.09 8.33
C ASN A 59 -15.21 -1.39 9.07
N ASN A 60 -15.22 -1.37 10.40
CA ASN A 60 -15.63 -2.54 11.20
C ASN A 60 -17.07 -3.02 10.86
N ASN A 61 -17.89 -2.20 10.20
CA ASN A 61 -19.21 -2.59 9.69
C ASN A 61 -19.19 -3.16 8.25
N LEU A 62 -18.08 -3.04 7.48
CA LEU A 62 -17.89 -3.79 6.22
C LEU A 62 -17.46 -5.25 6.46
N LEU A 63 -17.25 -5.64 7.72
CA LEU A 63 -17.23 -7.04 8.18
C LEU A 63 -18.62 -7.71 8.10
N ALA A 64 -19.54 -7.22 7.25
CA ALA A 64 -20.63 -8.05 6.79
C ALA A 64 -19.99 -9.25 6.06
N PRO A 65 -20.21 -10.50 6.50
CA PRO A 65 -19.35 -11.61 6.13
C PRO A 65 -19.64 -12.02 4.69
N LYS A 66 -18.90 -11.45 3.73
CA LYS A 66 -18.60 -12.15 2.48
C LYS A 66 -17.69 -13.31 2.85
N ARG A 67 -18.27 -14.43 3.25
CA ARG A 67 -17.51 -15.60 3.72
C ARG A 67 -16.66 -16.14 2.58
N ASP A 68 -15.50 -16.69 2.92
CA ASP A 68 -14.66 -17.50 2.04
C ASP A 68 -13.97 -16.75 0.87
N ILE A 69 -13.77 -15.42 0.95
CA ILE A 69 -13.10 -14.65 -0.12
C ILE A 69 -11.70 -15.21 -0.42
N LEU A 70 -10.94 -15.65 0.58
CA LEU A 70 -9.59 -16.21 0.43
C LEU A 70 -9.59 -17.74 0.36
N LYS A 71 -10.74 -18.39 0.18
CA LYS A 71 -10.80 -19.84 0.02
C LYS A 71 -9.91 -20.32 -1.12
N GLY A 72 -9.08 -21.32 -0.80
CA GLY A 72 -8.07 -21.87 -1.70
C GLY A 72 -6.78 -21.05 -1.82
N CYS A 73 -6.64 -19.94 -1.08
CA CYS A 73 -5.40 -19.17 -1.01
C CYS A 73 -4.50 -19.72 0.10
N PHE A 74 -3.51 -20.50 -0.30
CA PHE A 74 -2.36 -20.91 0.52
C PHE A 74 -1.22 -19.90 0.34
N LEU A 75 -0.99 -19.07 1.36
CA LEU A 75 -0.13 -17.89 1.32
C LEU A 75 1.22 -18.21 1.98
N PHE A 76 2.31 -18.06 1.22
CA PHE A 76 3.68 -18.24 1.70
C PHE A 76 4.44 -16.92 1.70
N SER A 77 5.26 -16.71 2.73
CA SER A 77 6.27 -15.65 2.78
C SER A 77 7.45 -16.07 3.66
N ASN A 78 8.67 -15.85 3.17
CA ASN A 78 9.92 -15.92 3.96
C ASN A 78 10.04 -14.80 5.00
N HIS A 79 9.21 -13.76 4.89
CA HIS A 79 9.25 -12.58 5.73
C HIS A 79 8.05 -12.48 6.67
N TRP A 80 7.26 -13.54 6.83
CA TRP A 80 6.04 -13.53 7.66
C TRP A 80 6.29 -12.99 9.08
N ASP A 81 7.42 -13.37 9.68
CA ASP A 81 7.76 -12.92 11.03
C ASP A 81 8.06 -11.43 11.14
N ASN A 82 8.38 -10.78 10.02
CA ASN A 82 8.67 -9.35 9.94
C ASN A 82 7.41 -8.50 9.75
N PHE A 83 6.24 -9.12 9.53
CA PHE A 83 4.99 -8.40 9.38
C PHE A 83 4.64 -7.72 10.70
N LYS A 84 4.47 -6.39 10.63
CA LYS A 84 3.86 -5.68 11.75
C LYS A 84 2.41 -6.17 11.89
N ASP A 85 1.99 -6.42 13.13
CA ASP A 85 0.66 -6.92 13.48
C ASP A 85 0.31 -8.27 12.80
N LYS A 86 1.33 -9.11 12.55
CA LYS A 86 1.20 -10.43 11.88
C LYS A 86 0.04 -11.29 12.37
N ARG A 87 -0.25 -11.24 13.68
CA ARG A 87 -1.37 -11.97 14.29
C ARG A 87 -2.73 -11.50 13.77
N VAL A 88 -2.94 -10.18 13.68
CA VAL A 88 -4.20 -9.61 13.17
C VAL A 88 -4.38 -9.95 11.70
N VAL A 89 -3.29 -9.86 10.91
CA VAL A 89 -3.31 -10.22 9.48
C VAL A 89 -3.61 -11.71 9.31
N GLN A 90 -2.98 -12.57 10.11
CA GLN A 90 -3.24 -14.01 10.12
C GLN A 90 -4.70 -14.33 10.45
N GLU A 91 -5.22 -13.79 11.56
CA GLU A 91 -6.61 -13.99 11.97
C GLU A 91 -7.58 -13.53 10.87
N SER A 92 -7.28 -12.41 10.20
CA SER A 92 -8.08 -11.89 9.09
C SER A 92 -8.05 -12.82 7.88
N ILE A 93 -6.89 -13.32 7.48
CA ILE A 93 -6.73 -14.28 6.37
C ILE A 93 -7.52 -15.56 6.65
N GLU A 94 -7.33 -16.14 7.84
CA GLU A 94 -7.95 -17.40 8.26
C GLU A 94 -9.47 -17.26 8.38
N SER A 95 -9.97 -16.12 8.90
CA SER A 95 -11.41 -15.83 8.97
C SER A 95 -12.10 -15.79 7.60
N GLN A 96 -11.33 -15.56 6.52
CA GLN A 96 -11.81 -15.51 5.14
C GLN A 96 -11.47 -16.79 4.35
N GLY A 97 -11.06 -17.86 5.03
CA GLY A 97 -10.80 -19.17 4.42
C GLY A 97 -9.43 -19.31 3.74
N GLY A 98 -8.54 -18.33 3.91
CA GLY A 98 -7.13 -18.43 3.52
C GLY A 98 -6.31 -19.22 4.53
N GLN A 99 -5.15 -19.70 4.11
CA GLN A 99 -4.23 -20.44 4.97
C GLN A 99 -2.81 -19.91 4.79
N ILE A 100 -2.12 -19.65 5.90
CA ILE A 100 -0.69 -19.36 5.87
C ILE A 100 0.05 -20.70 5.86
N VAL A 101 0.96 -20.84 4.90
CA VAL A 101 1.80 -22.02 4.77
C VAL A 101 3.27 -21.64 4.91
N TYR A 102 4.04 -22.51 5.55
CA TYR A 102 5.48 -22.32 5.77
C TYR A 102 6.34 -23.08 4.74
N ASP A 103 5.71 -23.94 3.94
CA ASP A 103 6.33 -24.61 2.82
C ASP A 103 5.96 -23.93 1.50
N PHE A 104 6.98 -23.52 0.74
CA PHE A 104 6.78 -22.85 -0.54
C PHE A 104 6.02 -23.72 -1.53
N ASP A 105 6.29 -25.03 -1.57
CA ASP A 105 5.74 -25.91 -2.61
C ASP A 105 4.23 -26.12 -2.40
N SER A 106 3.77 -26.17 -1.14
CA SER A 106 2.35 -26.19 -0.77
C SER A 106 1.58 -24.88 -1.05
N SER A 107 2.27 -23.79 -1.39
CA SER A 107 1.63 -22.49 -1.58
C SER A 107 0.96 -22.31 -2.94
N THR A 108 -0.04 -21.44 -2.99
CA THR A 108 -0.66 -20.96 -4.24
C THR A 108 -0.30 -19.49 -4.51
N HIS A 109 -0.03 -18.74 -3.44
CA HIS A 109 0.30 -17.33 -3.47
C HIS A 109 1.60 -17.10 -2.69
N VAL A 110 2.48 -16.28 -3.24
CA VAL A 110 3.76 -15.92 -2.63
C VAL A 110 3.77 -14.42 -2.40
N LEU A 111 3.89 -14.02 -1.13
CA LEU A 111 3.98 -12.62 -0.74
C LEU A 111 5.43 -12.15 -0.87
N CYS A 112 5.65 -11.19 -1.75
CA CYS A 112 6.92 -10.49 -1.92
C CYS A 112 6.64 -8.98 -1.94
N ASP A 113 7.37 -8.20 -1.15
CA ASP A 113 7.29 -6.73 -1.24
C ASP A 113 8.23 -6.17 -2.33
N SER A 114 9.23 -6.95 -2.74
CA SER A 114 10.20 -6.62 -3.79
C SER A 114 10.38 -7.77 -4.77
N ARG A 115 10.60 -7.45 -6.06
CA ARG A 115 10.99 -8.42 -7.09
C ARG A 115 12.42 -8.92 -6.95
N LEU A 116 13.20 -8.28 -6.08
CA LEU A 116 14.53 -8.74 -5.68
C LEU A 116 14.47 -9.85 -4.61
N ASP A 117 13.28 -10.19 -4.11
CA ASP A 117 13.10 -11.33 -3.20
C ASP A 117 13.51 -12.63 -3.89
N THR A 118 14.22 -13.49 -3.16
CA THR A 118 14.72 -14.77 -3.68
C THR A 118 13.61 -15.71 -4.13
N ASN A 119 12.40 -15.55 -3.58
CA ASN A 119 11.24 -16.35 -3.96
C ASN A 119 10.47 -15.78 -5.16
N TYR A 120 10.76 -14.56 -5.61
CA TYR A 120 10.04 -13.90 -6.69
C TYR A 120 10.12 -14.72 -7.98
N GLU A 121 11.33 -14.96 -8.48
CA GLU A 121 11.55 -15.72 -9.72
C GLU A 121 11.08 -17.18 -9.58
N ARG A 122 11.33 -17.81 -8.42
CA ARG A 122 10.88 -19.18 -8.15
C ARG A 122 9.35 -19.29 -8.22
N ALA A 123 8.62 -18.31 -7.69
CA ALA A 123 7.16 -18.27 -7.71
C ALA A 123 6.63 -18.15 -9.14
N LEU A 124 7.22 -17.28 -9.95
CA LEU A 124 6.86 -17.14 -11.36
C LEU A 124 7.09 -18.43 -12.15
N GLN A 125 8.25 -19.05 -11.98
CA GLN A 125 8.59 -20.31 -12.66
C GLN A 125 7.68 -21.47 -12.24
N SER A 126 7.19 -21.44 -11.00
CA SER A 126 6.28 -22.45 -10.45
C SER A 126 4.80 -22.17 -10.76
N GLY A 127 4.49 -21.12 -11.53
CA GLY A 127 3.11 -20.73 -11.86
C GLY A 127 2.29 -20.25 -10.65
N LYS A 128 2.94 -19.83 -9.56
CA LYS A 128 2.29 -19.33 -8.34
C LYS A 128 1.95 -17.85 -8.49
N THR A 129 0.88 -17.41 -7.84
CA THR A 129 0.47 -16.00 -7.86
C THR A 129 1.39 -15.18 -6.96
N VAL A 130 2.10 -14.22 -7.52
CA VAL A 130 2.93 -13.31 -6.73
C VAL A 130 2.12 -12.07 -6.34
N VAL A 131 2.12 -11.76 -5.05
CA VAL A 131 1.34 -10.65 -4.47
C VAL A 131 2.21 -9.81 -3.54
N SER A 132 1.87 -8.54 -3.39
CA SER A 132 2.37 -7.74 -2.27
C SER A 132 1.50 -7.94 -1.03
N THR A 133 1.96 -7.40 0.08
CA THR A 133 1.17 -7.30 1.32
C THR A 133 -0.12 -6.51 1.14
N PHE A 134 -0.11 -5.46 0.32
CA PHE A 134 -1.29 -4.65 0.06
C PHE A 134 -2.40 -5.38 -0.69
N TRP A 135 -2.07 -6.40 -1.48
CA TRP A 135 -3.09 -7.20 -2.14
C TRP A 135 -4.02 -7.88 -1.14
N ILE A 136 -3.48 -8.40 -0.03
CA ILE A 136 -4.28 -9.03 1.01
C ILE A 136 -5.25 -8.01 1.63
N PHE A 137 -4.75 -6.83 2.00
CA PHE A 137 -5.57 -5.79 2.60
C PHE A 137 -6.69 -5.33 1.66
N ASP A 138 -6.37 -5.13 0.38
CA ASP A 138 -7.34 -4.69 -0.60
C ASP A 138 -8.38 -5.80 -0.88
N VAL A 139 -7.98 -7.08 -1.00
CA VAL A 139 -8.92 -8.21 -1.17
C VAL A 139 -9.86 -8.36 0.03
N LEU A 140 -9.33 -8.22 1.25
CA LEU A 140 -10.12 -8.28 2.48
C LEU A 140 -11.11 -7.11 2.58
N ARG A 141 -10.67 -5.90 2.18
CA ARG A 141 -11.49 -4.69 2.18
C ARG A 141 -12.59 -4.74 1.13
N ASP A 142 -12.24 -5.05 -0.11
CA ASP A 142 -13.15 -4.97 -1.27
C ASP A 142 -14.05 -6.21 -1.36
N GLY A 143 -13.62 -7.28 -0.70
CA GLY A 143 -14.31 -8.55 -0.65
C GLY A 143 -14.39 -9.21 -2.02
N VAL A 144 -13.33 -9.07 -2.81
CA VAL A 144 -13.14 -9.71 -4.12
C VAL A 144 -11.65 -9.94 -4.36
N LYS A 145 -11.29 -11.06 -5.00
CA LYS A 145 -9.90 -11.32 -5.40
C LYS A 145 -9.55 -10.47 -6.63
N HIS A 146 -8.75 -9.44 -6.44
CA HIS A 146 -8.22 -8.65 -7.56
C HIS A 146 -7.10 -9.39 -8.27
N ASP A 147 -6.90 -9.14 -9.56
CA ASP A 147 -5.64 -9.47 -10.22
C ASP A 147 -4.52 -8.65 -9.54
N PRO A 148 -3.47 -9.28 -8.98
CA PRO A 148 -2.37 -8.55 -8.33
C PRO A 148 -1.68 -7.52 -9.22
N LYS A 149 -1.80 -7.64 -10.55
CA LYS A 149 -1.23 -6.70 -11.52
C LYS A 149 -2.17 -5.54 -11.86
N MET A 150 -3.42 -5.57 -11.38
CA MET A 150 -4.41 -4.52 -11.63
C MET A 150 -3.99 -3.18 -11.03
N HIS A 151 -3.33 -3.20 -9.87
CA HIS A 151 -2.83 -2.00 -9.20
C HIS A 151 -1.35 -2.16 -8.85
N ILE A 152 -0.57 -1.10 -9.09
CA ILE A 152 0.89 -1.11 -8.92
C ILE A 152 1.33 -1.56 -7.53
N HIS A 153 0.56 -1.20 -6.49
CA HIS A 153 0.89 -1.54 -5.11
C HIS A 153 0.53 -2.97 -4.73
N MET A 154 -0.33 -3.66 -5.48
CA MET A 154 -0.74 -5.04 -5.25
C MET A 154 0.31 -6.06 -5.74
N TYR A 155 1.28 -5.61 -6.52
CA TYR A 155 2.37 -6.42 -7.05
C TYR A 155 3.70 -6.01 -6.42
N PRO A 156 4.69 -6.92 -6.27
CA PRO A 156 5.98 -6.57 -5.68
C PRO A 156 6.67 -5.43 -6.45
N LYS A 157 7.28 -4.52 -5.68
CA LYS A 157 8.04 -3.41 -6.23
C LYS A 157 9.20 -3.91 -7.06
N ARG A 158 9.47 -3.26 -8.19
CA ARG A 158 10.51 -3.72 -9.11
C ARG A 158 11.91 -3.69 -8.49
N GLY A 159 12.16 -2.78 -7.56
CA GLY A 159 13.48 -2.56 -6.95
C GLY A 159 14.45 -1.78 -7.84
N GLU A 160 14.22 -1.81 -9.16
CA GLU A 160 14.97 -1.07 -10.17
C GLU A 160 14.05 -0.19 -11.01
N ILE A 161 14.57 0.93 -11.50
CA ILE A 161 13.88 1.78 -12.46
C ILE A 161 13.66 1.03 -13.78
N ILE A 162 12.64 1.42 -14.53
CA ILE A 162 12.46 0.90 -15.88
C ILE A 162 13.60 1.42 -16.76
N PRO A 163 14.26 0.58 -17.59
CA PRO A 163 15.33 1.03 -18.46
C PRO A 163 14.93 2.26 -19.28
N ASN A 164 15.76 3.31 -19.23
CA ASN A 164 15.55 4.63 -19.86
C ASN A 164 14.43 5.51 -19.26
N ALA A 165 13.76 5.09 -18.18
CA ALA A 165 12.76 5.93 -17.53
C ALA A 165 13.37 7.16 -16.84
N ASP A 166 14.63 7.09 -16.46
CA ASP A 166 15.44 8.19 -15.89
C ASP A 166 15.52 9.42 -16.82
N LYS A 167 15.34 9.22 -18.13
CA LYS A 167 15.33 10.28 -19.14
C LYS A 167 13.97 10.98 -19.26
N LEU A 168 12.94 10.48 -18.58
CA LEU A 168 11.58 10.99 -18.69
C LEU A 168 11.34 12.09 -17.63
N ILE A 169 10.86 13.24 -18.08
CA ILE A 169 10.46 14.37 -17.25
C ILE A 169 8.98 14.62 -17.49
N ILE A 170 8.13 14.20 -16.54
CA ILE A 170 6.69 14.07 -16.73
C ILE A 170 5.95 15.05 -15.82
N SER A 171 5.04 15.85 -16.38
CA SER A 171 4.11 16.68 -15.58
C SER A 171 2.68 16.12 -15.63
N ILE A 172 1.84 16.57 -14.69
CA ILE A 172 0.44 16.15 -14.59
C ILE A 172 -0.48 17.39 -14.67
N SER A 173 -1.46 17.36 -15.56
CA SER A 173 -2.53 18.37 -15.68
C SER A 173 -3.91 17.74 -15.48
N ASN A 174 -4.87 18.54 -15.02
CA ASN A 174 -6.29 18.21 -14.81
C ASN A 174 -6.62 17.04 -13.87
N TYR A 175 -5.63 16.29 -13.37
CA TYR A 175 -5.82 15.42 -12.22
C TYR A 175 -5.67 16.20 -10.91
N THR A 176 -6.62 15.97 -10.01
CA THR A 176 -6.68 16.56 -8.67
C THR A 176 -6.76 15.47 -7.60
N GLY A 177 -6.51 15.86 -6.35
CA GLY A 177 -6.61 14.98 -5.19
C GLY A 177 -5.84 13.67 -5.34
N MET A 178 -6.49 12.56 -4.97
CA MET A 178 -5.88 11.24 -4.91
C MET A 178 -5.42 10.69 -6.26
N ALA A 179 -6.16 10.97 -7.33
CA ALA A 179 -5.78 10.54 -8.67
C ALA A 179 -4.42 11.14 -9.07
N ARG A 180 -4.19 12.42 -8.74
CA ARG A 180 -2.91 13.10 -9.00
C ARG A 180 -1.76 12.47 -8.22
N GLU A 181 -1.94 12.25 -6.92
CA GLU A 181 -0.91 11.65 -6.08
C GLU A 181 -0.59 10.21 -6.50
N ARG A 182 -1.60 9.44 -6.92
CA ARG A 182 -1.40 8.09 -7.46
C ARG A 182 -0.58 8.11 -8.75
N ILE A 183 -0.86 9.01 -9.68
CA ILE A 183 -0.08 9.14 -10.92
C ILE A 183 1.35 9.56 -10.61
N LYS A 184 1.54 10.53 -9.71
CA LYS A 184 2.86 10.97 -9.26
C LYS A 184 3.66 9.82 -8.64
N PHE A 185 3.03 9.00 -7.80
CA PHE A 185 3.64 7.80 -7.26
C PHE A 185 4.08 6.83 -8.37
N MET A 186 3.22 6.58 -9.37
CA MET A 186 3.56 5.70 -10.50
C MET A 186 4.74 6.23 -11.34
N ILE A 187 4.81 7.54 -11.59
CA ILE A 187 5.93 8.19 -12.28
C ILE A 187 7.24 7.95 -11.52
N ASN A 188 7.23 8.12 -10.20
CA ASN A 188 8.42 7.90 -9.39
C ASN A 188 8.82 6.42 -9.32
N GLU A 189 7.86 5.51 -9.13
CA GLU A 189 8.13 4.06 -9.05
C GLU A 189 8.67 3.48 -10.36
N MET A 190 8.32 4.05 -11.52
CA MET A 190 8.94 3.65 -12.78
C MET A 190 10.35 4.22 -12.97
N GLY A 191 10.76 5.19 -12.15
CA GLY A 191 12.07 5.86 -12.21
C GLY A 191 12.12 7.13 -13.05
N ALA A 192 10.96 7.71 -13.40
CA ALA A 192 10.87 8.97 -14.12
C ALA A 192 10.84 10.17 -13.15
N THR A 193 11.20 11.35 -13.65
CA THR A 193 11.16 12.59 -12.86
C THR A 193 9.81 13.27 -13.01
N TYR A 194 9.09 13.48 -11.91
CA TYR A 194 7.88 14.31 -11.91
C TYR A 194 8.22 15.80 -11.77
N THR A 195 7.56 16.66 -12.57
CA THR A 195 7.56 18.13 -12.37
C THR A 195 6.15 18.66 -12.15
N GLY A 196 6.02 19.64 -11.25
CA GLY A 196 4.73 20.29 -10.96
C GLY A 196 4.22 21.21 -12.06
N THR A 197 5.13 21.71 -12.89
CA THR A 197 4.86 22.65 -13.98
C THR A 197 5.24 22.01 -15.30
N PHE A 198 4.42 22.23 -16.34
CA PHE A 198 4.73 21.84 -17.70
C PHE A 198 5.63 22.90 -18.35
N SER A 199 6.83 22.50 -18.77
CA SER A 199 7.84 23.34 -19.43
C SER A 199 8.41 22.64 -20.67
N PRO A 200 9.21 23.33 -21.51
CA PRO A 200 9.90 22.69 -22.65
C PRO A 200 10.88 21.58 -22.25
N GLU A 201 11.27 21.48 -20.97
CA GLU A 201 12.12 20.41 -20.46
C GLU A 201 11.32 19.11 -20.23
N ASN A 202 10.00 19.20 -20.11
CA ASN A 202 9.15 18.02 -19.98
C ASN A 202 9.17 17.20 -21.27
N THR A 203 9.39 15.90 -21.12
CA THR A 203 9.26 14.95 -22.23
C THR A 203 7.83 14.49 -22.42
N HIS A 204 7.00 14.50 -21.36
CA HIS A 204 5.61 14.03 -21.40
C HIS A 204 4.69 14.88 -20.51
N LEU A 205 3.42 14.92 -20.89
CA LEU A 205 2.32 15.48 -20.08
C LEU A 205 1.24 14.40 -19.90
N VAL A 206 0.88 14.10 -18.66
CA VAL A 206 -0.28 13.27 -18.33
C VAL A 206 -1.47 14.20 -18.08
N CYS A 207 -2.53 14.08 -18.88
CA CYS A 207 -3.68 14.96 -18.81
C CYS A 207 -4.98 14.14 -18.80
N ASN A 208 -5.96 14.60 -18.03
CA ASN A 208 -7.34 14.17 -18.14
C ASN A 208 -8.11 15.14 -19.04
N GLU A 209 -9.05 14.63 -19.85
CA GLU A 209 -10.05 15.45 -20.54
C GLU A 209 -10.97 16.18 -19.54
#